data_AF-A0A537S6Y1-F1
#
_entry.id   AF-A0A537S6Y1-F1
#
_cell.length_a   1.000
_cell.length_b   1.000
_cell.length_c   1.000
_cell.angle_alpha   90.00
_cell.angle_beta   90.00
_cell.angle_gamma   90.00
#
_symmetry.space_group_name_H-M   'P 1'
#
loop_
_entity.id
_entity.type
_entity.pdbx_description
1 polymer ?
#
loop_
_entity_poly.entity_id
_entity_poly.type
_entity_poly.pdbx_seq_one_letter_code
_entity_poly.pdbx_strand_id
1 'polypeptide(L)' 'MTAAFTFPGQGSQAVGMGKALAEAFPAARAVFEEVDAALGEKLTETIWSGPADVLQLTENAQPALMAVSLAALRVL' A
#
# COMPACT_ATOMS: atom_id res chain seq x y z
N MET A 1 14.94 8.78 22.77
CA MET A 1 14.94 7.40 22.23
C MET A 1 15.05 7.53 20.72
N THR A 2 16.03 6.87 20.11
CA THR A 2 16.26 6.96 18.64
C THR A 2 15.58 5.76 17.99
N ALA A 3 14.80 6.01 16.94
CA ALA A 3 14.12 4.95 16.17
C ALA A 3 14.70 4.87 14.75
N ALA A 4 14.75 3.66 14.20
CA ALA A 4 15.08 3.39 12.81
C ALA A 4 13.95 2.55 12.21
N PHE A 5 13.39 3.00 11.09
CA PHE A 5 12.32 2.29 10.39
C PHE A 5 12.89 1.50 9.22
N THR A 6 12.39 0.29 9.04
CA THR A 6 12.69 -0.56 7.88
C THR A 6 11.38 -0.88 7.18
N PHE A 7 11.41 -0.89 5.85
CA PHE A 7 10.23 -1.12 5.02
C PHE A 7 10.38 -2.42 4.22
N PRO A 8 9.32 -3.24 4.09
CA PRO A 8 9.38 -4.49 3.34
C PRO A 8 9.65 -4.27 1.84
N GLY A 9 10.36 -5.23 1.24
CA GLY A 9 10.62 -5.28 -0.21
C GLY A 9 9.67 -6.22 -0.96
N GLN A 10 9.87 -6.29 -2.28
CA GLN A 10 9.11 -7.19 -3.16
C GLN A 10 9.21 -8.65 -2.72
N GLY A 11 8.11 -9.37 -2.80
CA GLY A 11 7.91 -10.72 -2.27
C GLY A 11 7.06 -10.77 -0.99
N SER A 12 6.82 -9.63 -0.36
CA SER A 12 5.99 -9.51 0.85
C SER A 12 4.55 -9.03 0.58
N GLN A 13 4.22 -8.67 -0.66
CA GLN A 13 2.88 -8.21 -1.04
C GLN A 13 1.84 -9.33 -0.90
N ALA A 14 0.65 -8.97 -0.40
CA ALA A 14 -0.48 -9.88 -0.25
C ALA A 14 -1.79 -9.14 -0.51
N VAL A 15 -2.76 -9.82 -1.14
CA VAL A 15 -4.09 -9.26 -1.37
C VAL A 15 -4.75 -8.93 -0.02
N GLY A 16 -5.34 -7.74 0.08
CA GLY A 16 -5.95 -7.19 1.29
C GLY A 16 -5.01 -6.38 2.18
N MET A 17 -3.71 -6.30 1.87
CA MET A 17 -2.75 -5.54 2.69
C MET A 17 -3.13 -4.05 2.78
N GLY A 18 -2.90 -3.45 3.94
CA GLY A 18 -3.18 -2.02 4.19
C GLY A 18 -4.66 -1.63 4.26
N LYS A 19 -5.61 -2.51 3.90
CA LYS A 19 -7.05 -2.20 3.89
C LYS A 19 -7.57 -1.81 5.27
N ALA A 20 -7.31 -2.64 6.27
CA ALA A 20 -7.74 -2.36 7.65
C ALA A 20 -7.14 -1.05 8.19
N LEU A 21 -5.93 -0.70 7.76
CA LEU A 21 -5.29 0.56 8.13
C LEU A 21 -5.99 1.76 7.49
N ALA A 22 -6.33 1.67 6.19
CA ALA A 22 -7.08 2.70 5.48
C ALA A 22 -8.52 2.88 6.03
N GLU A 23 -9.16 1.80 6.46
CA GLU A 23 -10.50 1.84 7.08
C GLU A 23 -10.46 2.48 8.48
N ALA A 24 -9.40 2.24 9.26
CA ALA A 24 -9.28 2.73 10.63
C ALA A 24 -8.74 4.17 10.71
N PHE A 25 -7.86 4.59 9.78
CA PHE A 25 -7.14 5.85 9.88
C PHE A 25 -7.28 6.71 8.62
N PRO A 26 -7.88 7.91 8.71
CA PRO A 26 -7.98 8.83 7.57
C PRO A 26 -6.63 9.20 6.94
N ALA A 27 -5.57 9.29 7.75
CA ALA A 27 -4.21 9.58 7.27
C ALA A 27 -3.65 8.46 6.37
N ALA A 28 -3.95 7.20 6.69
CA ALA A 28 -3.60 6.08 5.83
C ALA A 28 -4.43 6.08 4.55
N ARG A 29 -5.74 6.35 4.64
CA ARG A 29 -6.63 6.42 3.47
C ARG A 29 -6.16 7.47 2.46
N ALA A 30 -5.75 8.64 2.93
CA ALA A 30 -5.25 9.72 2.09
C ALA A 30 -4.01 9.31 1.26
N VAL A 31 -3.13 8.45 1.80
CA VAL A 31 -1.97 7.95 1.05
C VAL A 31 -2.42 7.09 -0.14
N PHE A 32 -3.38 6.20 0.06
CA PHE A 32 -3.91 5.37 -1.02
C PHE A 32 -4.64 6.22 -2.08
N GLU A 33 -5.41 7.22 -1.66
CA GLU A 33 -6.08 8.17 -2.56
C GLU A 33 -5.05 8.97 -3.39
N GLU A 34 -3.94 9.42 -2.78
CA GLU A 34 -2.85 10.13 -3.45
C GLU A 34 -2.13 9.24 -4.48
N VAL A 35 -1.90 7.96 -4.14
CA VAL A 35 -1.27 6.98 -5.04
C VAL A 35 -2.16 6.68 -6.24
N ASP A 36 -3.45 6.41 -6.02
CA ASP A 36 -4.40 6.18 -7.12
C ASP A 36 -4.47 7.41 -8.05
N ALA A 37 -4.52 8.62 -7.47
CA ALA A 37 -4.54 9.85 -8.24
C ALA A 37 -3.24 10.07 -9.04
N ALA A 38 -2.08 9.74 -8.47
CA ALA A 38 -0.79 9.88 -9.13
C ALA A 38 -0.58 8.90 -10.28
N LEU A 39 -1.11 7.68 -10.15
CA LEU A 39 -1.04 6.66 -11.20
C LEU A 39 -2.14 6.83 -12.26
N GLY A 40 -3.24 7.53 -11.93
CA GLY A 40 -4.41 7.65 -12.81
C GLY A 40 -5.21 6.35 -12.92
N GLU A 41 -4.98 5.41 -12.01
CA GLU A 41 -5.62 4.10 -11.92
C GLU A 41 -5.90 3.74 -10.47
N LYS A 42 -6.79 2.78 -10.25
CA LYS A 42 -7.11 2.31 -8.90
C LYS A 42 -6.24 1.14 -8.50
N LEU A 43 -4.98 1.43 -8.16
CA LEU A 43 -4.09 0.43 -7.59
C LEU A 43 -4.69 -0.16 -6.29
N THR A 44 -5.46 0.62 -5.53
CA THR A 44 -6.21 0.13 -4.36
C THR A 44 -7.10 -1.08 -4.64
N GLU A 45 -7.77 -1.13 -5.81
CA GLU A 45 -8.61 -2.28 -6.18
C GLU A 45 -7.77 -3.54 -6.37
N THR A 46 -6.58 -3.40 -6.98
CA THR A 46 -5.59 -4.47 -7.12
C THR A 46 -5.05 -4.92 -5.76
N ILE A 47 -4.70 -3.98 -4.88
CA ILE A 47 -4.15 -4.28 -3.54
C ILE A 47 -5.19 -5.02 -2.68
N TRP A 48 -6.44 -4.56 -2.66
CA TRP A 48 -7.42 -5.02 -1.67
C TRP A 48 -8.28 -6.20 -2.14
N SER A 49 -8.50 -6.33 -3.43
CA SER A 49 -9.44 -7.31 -4.00
C SER A 49 -8.98 -7.93 -5.31
N GLY A 50 -7.84 -7.51 -5.85
CA GLY A 50 -7.34 -7.99 -7.13
C GLY A 50 -6.86 -9.45 -7.08
N PRO A 51 -6.73 -10.10 -8.24
CA PRO A 51 -6.08 -11.40 -8.36
C PRO A 51 -4.64 -11.34 -7.83
N ALA A 52 -4.21 -12.37 -7.10
CA ALA A 52 -2.89 -12.40 -6.49
C ALA A 52 -1.74 -12.37 -7.51
N ASP A 53 -1.93 -12.99 -8.67
CA ASP A 53 -0.99 -12.99 -9.79
C ASP A 53 -0.83 -11.60 -10.42
N VAL A 54 -1.90 -10.82 -10.52
CA VAL A 54 -1.84 -9.41 -10.95
C VAL A 54 -1.08 -8.56 -9.96
N LEU A 55 -1.35 -8.70 -8.66
CA LEU A 55 -0.60 -8.00 -7.60
C LEU A 55 0.88 -8.39 -7.56
N GLN A 56 1.23 -9.61 -8.00
CA GLN A 56 2.61 -10.09 -8.07
C GLN A 56 3.41 -9.50 -9.23
N LEU A 57 2.76 -8.91 -10.25
CA LEU A 57 3.46 -8.20 -11.31
C LEU A 57 4.25 -7.03 -10.69
N THR A 58 5.52 -6.90 -11.08
CA THR A 58 6.43 -5.90 -10.50
C THR A 58 5.88 -4.48 -10.58
N GLU A 59 5.17 -4.15 -11.66
CA GLU A 59 4.52 -2.85 -11.86
C GLU A 59 3.45 -2.53 -10.82
N ASN A 60 2.78 -3.54 -10.26
CA ASN A 60 1.79 -3.38 -9.20
C ASN A 60 2.42 -3.57 -7.81
N ALA A 61 3.27 -4.59 -7.65
CA ALA A 61 3.87 -4.96 -6.38
C ALA A 61 4.70 -3.83 -5.76
N GLN A 62 5.52 -3.14 -6.57
CA GLN A 62 6.39 -2.07 -6.08
C GLN A 62 5.61 -0.86 -5.55
N PRO A 63 4.71 -0.23 -6.32
CA PRO A 63 3.92 0.89 -5.80
C PRO A 63 2.96 0.46 -4.68
N ALA A 64 2.45 -0.78 -4.72
CA ALA A 64 1.58 -1.29 -3.67
C ALA A 64 2.30 -1.39 -2.31
N LEU A 65 3.51 -1.95 -2.29
CA LEU A 65 4.32 -2.05 -1.08
C LEU A 65 4.74 -0.69 -0.55
N MET A 66 5.08 0.25 -1.45
CA MET A 66 5.36 1.64 -1.10
C MET A 66 4.13 2.29 -0.44
N ALA A 67 2.95 2.16 -1.06
CA ALA A 67 1.71 2.76 -0.56
C ALA A 67 1.38 2.27 0.86
N VAL A 68 1.45 0.96 1.10
CA VAL A 68 1.18 0.37 2.43
C VAL A 68 2.22 0.83 3.47
N SER A 69 3.50 0.88 3.08
CA SER A 69 4.59 1.34 3.94
C SER A 69 4.42 2.80 4.36
N LEU A 70 4.07 3.68 3.41
CA LEU A 70 3.81 5.09 3.69
C LEU A 70 2.52 5.30 4.47
N ALA A 71 1.48 4.51 4.20
CA ALA A 71 0.24 4.55 4.98
C ALA A 71 0.50 4.20 6.44
N ALA A 72 1.29 3.16 6.73
CA ALA A 72 1.72 2.82 8.08
C ALA A 72 2.54 3.95 8.72
N LEU A 73 3.50 4.51 7.98
CA LEU A 73 4.33 5.63 8.48
C LEU A 73 3.51 6.88 8.82
N ARG A 74 2.46 7.20 8.04
CA ARG A 74 1.60 8.38 8.28
C ARG A 74 0.68 8.24 9.48
N VAL A 75 0.49 7.02 9.99
CA VAL A 75 -0.32 6.74 11.18
C VAL A 75 0.52 6.79 12.46
N LEU A 76 1.82 6.53 12.36
CA LEU A 76 2.78 6.60 13.49
C LEU A 76 3.11 8.04 13.87
#